data_AF-A0A818Q8T0-F1
#
_entry.id   AF-A0A818Q8T0-F1
#
_cell.length_a   1.000
_cell.length_b   1.000
_cell.length_c   1.000
_cell.angle_alpha   90.00
_cell.angle_beta   90.00
_cell.angle_gamma   90.00
#
_symmetry.space_group_name_H-M   'P 1'
#
loop_
_entity.id
_entity.type
_entity.pdbx_description
1 polymer ?
#
loop_
_entity_poly.entity_id
_entity_poly.type
_entity_poly.pdbx_seq_one_letter_code
_entity_poly.pdbx_strand_id
1 'polypeptide(L)'
;MYSSDIEKNDAIAASDKSNVTTDDEFYNELMDAPPEFEDHLIPDQCKDEIIGVEHLVKCLNYRFNAYPIVFMGTLKQALLEALSPKDVNERRPFLIYVNNDKGIYTNLFCKQLLCNEKIIDYLMNNYVLWAWDVTFKANEQKLNDICSNIFRPWTNEKQFNASLTDQYPLLISVCRDIDGEYLFHRLIEGSSKKFTVTEFLSCLTQFKDKFFSSEQQYEKAKEEAKQQALQSLFQSRHIHHRSKHSHDHEYLRSVSMFPHQNYKDNPYLRHPKYSRLLSSDVGMRFNQEEMFSHHPPTREEMMHAFEQLHMDSDDADDEDDDRTPTVEHPAPKFP
;
A
#
# COMPACT_ATOMS: atom_id res chain seq x y z
N MET A 1 23.55 70.07 68.76
CA MET A 1 24.33 71.32 68.65
C MET A 1 25.49 71.05 67.71
N TYR A 2 25.56 71.81 66.61
CA TYR A 2 26.67 72.02 65.63
C TYR A 2 27.31 70.76 65.01
N SER A 3 27.14 70.40 63.72
CA SER A 3 27.28 71.14 62.43
C SER A 3 28.68 71.68 62.14
N SER A 4 29.40 71.06 61.22
CA SER A 4 30.02 71.73 60.05
C SER A 4 30.63 70.73 59.06
N ASP A 5 30.27 70.95 57.81
CA ASP A 5 30.67 70.29 56.57
C ASP A 5 32.12 70.62 56.16
N ILE A 6 32.66 69.87 55.17
CA ILE A 6 33.15 70.36 53.85
C ILE A 6 34.11 69.33 53.20
N GLU A 7 33.60 68.77 52.10
CA GLU A 7 34.18 68.55 50.76
C GLU A 7 35.55 67.90 50.48
N LYS A 8 35.44 66.88 49.61
CA LYS A 8 36.11 66.66 48.30
C LYS A 8 37.49 65.98 48.20
N ASN A 9 37.44 64.90 47.40
CA ASN A 9 38.25 64.60 46.22
C ASN A 9 39.27 63.44 46.27
N ASP A 10 39.01 62.53 45.31
CA ASP A 10 39.95 61.85 44.42
C ASP A 10 40.89 60.77 44.98
N ALA A 11 40.52 59.50 44.78
CA ALA A 11 41.35 58.50 44.13
C ALA A 11 40.56 57.19 43.90
N ILE A 12 39.87 57.09 42.76
CA ILE A 12 39.43 55.81 42.22
C ILE A 12 40.68 55.14 41.64
N ALA A 13 41.31 54.26 42.42
CA ALA A 13 42.32 53.35 41.90
C ALA A 13 41.61 52.24 41.12
N ALA A 14 41.72 52.33 39.79
CA ALA A 14 41.34 51.27 38.87
C ALA A 14 42.13 50.00 39.20
N SER A 15 41.43 48.95 39.66
CA SER A 15 41.89 47.58 39.41
C SER A 15 41.11 47.07 38.21
N ASP A 16 41.71 47.29 37.04
CA ASP A 16 41.29 46.74 35.77
C ASP A 16 41.45 45.21 35.85
N LYS A 17 40.39 44.53 36.28
CA LYS A 17 40.22 43.10 36.01
C LYS A 17 39.42 43.02 34.73
N SER A 18 40.14 43.03 33.62
CA SER A 18 39.65 42.52 32.35
C SER A 18 39.22 41.06 32.56
N ASN A 19 37.97 40.85 32.95
CA ASN A 19 37.29 39.60 32.68
C ASN A 19 37.14 39.55 31.16
N VAL A 20 38.17 39.01 30.52
CA VAL A 20 38.05 38.44 29.18
C VAL A 20 37.07 37.29 29.35
N THR A 21 35.79 37.59 29.15
CA THR A 21 34.81 36.58 28.77
C THR A 21 35.30 36.05 27.45
N THR A 22 35.98 34.90 27.51
CA THR A 22 36.30 34.10 26.34
C THR A 22 35.02 33.92 25.55
N ASP A 23 35.05 34.32 24.27
CA ASP A 23 33.90 34.19 23.34
C ASP A 23 33.30 32.78 23.38
N ASP A 24 34.07 31.77 23.79
CA ASP A 24 33.66 30.38 23.99
C ASP A 24 32.54 30.18 25.04
N GLU A 25 32.39 31.01 26.07
CA GLU A 25 31.30 30.85 27.06
C GLU A 25 29.94 31.27 26.51
N PHE A 26 29.90 32.29 25.64
CA PHE A 26 28.67 32.75 24.99
C PHE A 26 28.20 31.77 23.91
N TYR A 27 29.13 31.13 23.20
CA TYR A 27 28.80 30.09 22.23
C TYR A 27 28.35 28.77 22.88
N ASN A 28 28.85 28.44 24.06
CA ASN A 28 28.40 27.24 24.79
C ASN A 28 26.97 27.42 25.35
N GLU A 29 26.59 28.61 25.80
CA GLU A 29 25.24 28.89 26.31
C GLU A 29 24.16 28.89 25.18
N LEU A 30 24.55 29.23 23.95
CA LEU A 30 23.71 29.12 22.74
C LEU A 30 23.62 27.69 22.17
N MET A 31 24.56 26.80 22.52
CA MET A 31 24.58 25.40 22.07
C MET A 31 23.88 24.44 23.05
N ASP A 32 23.70 24.85 24.32
CA ASP A 32 22.94 24.13 25.34
C ASP A 32 21.48 24.58 25.45
N ALA A 33 21.06 25.56 24.66
CA ALA A 33 19.64 25.89 24.54
C ALA A 33 18.92 24.65 23.97
N PRO A 34 18.01 24.00 24.73
CA PRO A 34 17.24 22.89 24.19
C PRO A 34 16.61 23.41 22.90
N PRO A 35 16.72 22.68 21.78
CA PRO A 35 16.09 23.09 20.54
C PRO A 35 14.66 23.50 20.87
N GLU A 36 14.25 24.68 20.41
CA GLU A 36 12.86 25.13 20.42
C GLU A 36 12.06 24.17 19.52
N PHE A 37 11.97 22.91 19.92
CA PHE A 37 11.01 21.99 19.37
C PHE A 37 9.68 22.59 19.75
N GLU A 38 8.97 23.09 18.74
CA GLU A 38 7.55 23.30 18.86
C GLU A 38 6.95 22.11 19.61
N ASP A 39 6.07 22.41 20.56
CA ASP A 39 5.53 21.47 21.55
C ASP A 39 4.68 20.36 20.91
N HIS A 40 4.75 20.17 19.58
CA HIS A 40 4.05 19.16 18.78
C HIS A 40 4.95 18.16 18.05
N LEU A 41 4.47 16.91 17.93
CA LEU A 41 5.25 15.84 17.31
C LEU A 41 5.46 16.04 15.80
N ILE A 42 4.50 16.66 15.10
CA ILE A 42 4.63 17.07 13.69
C ILE A 42 4.28 18.55 13.59
N PRO A 43 5.08 19.38 12.89
CA PRO A 43 4.77 20.79 12.69
C PRO A 43 3.47 21.00 11.92
N ASP A 44 2.88 22.19 12.03
CA ASP A 44 1.69 22.53 11.23
C ASP A 44 2.04 22.52 9.73
N GLN A 45 1.06 22.14 8.91
CA GLN A 45 1.17 22.13 7.44
C GLN A 45 2.32 21.27 6.87
N CYS A 46 2.72 20.21 7.56
CA CYS A 46 3.74 19.29 7.06
C CYS A 46 3.26 18.59 5.77
N LYS A 47 3.80 18.97 4.61
CA LYS A 47 3.37 18.46 3.29
C LYS A 47 3.93 17.09 2.95
N ASP A 48 5.11 16.75 3.46
CA ASP A 48 5.76 15.47 3.19
C ASP A 48 5.49 14.48 4.33
N GLU A 49 5.02 13.28 4.01
CA GLU A 49 4.79 12.23 5.00
C GLU A 49 6.10 11.77 5.66
N ILE A 50 7.16 11.62 4.88
CA ILE A 50 8.44 11.09 5.36
C ILE A 50 9.06 12.07 6.35
N ILE A 51 9.09 13.36 5.99
CA ILE A 51 9.60 14.42 6.87
C ILE A 51 8.76 14.51 8.15
N GLY A 52 7.43 14.36 8.03
CA GLY A 52 6.53 14.35 9.19
C GLY A 52 6.83 13.21 10.15
N VAL A 53 6.98 11.98 9.63
CA VAL A 53 7.33 10.80 10.44
C VAL A 53 8.73 10.94 11.05
N GLU A 54 9.71 11.45 10.30
CA GLU A 54 11.05 11.72 10.82
C GLU A 54 11.04 12.71 11.99
N HIS A 55 10.29 13.80 11.85
CA HIS A 55 10.15 14.79 12.91
C HIS A 55 9.46 14.19 14.13
N LEU A 56 8.40 13.40 13.92
CA LEU A 56 7.69 12.70 15.00
C LEU A 56 8.62 11.78 15.79
N VAL A 57 9.44 10.97 15.12
CA VAL A 57 10.38 10.07 15.80
C VAL A 57 11.43 10.85 16.59
N LYS A 58 11.97 11.93 16.03
CA LYS A 58 12.91 12.83 16.72
C LYS A 58 12.28 13.43 17.98
N CYS A 59 11.06 13.95 17.88
CA CYS A 59 10.33 14.52 19.00
C CYS A 59 9.96 13.48 20.08
N LEU A 60 9.51 12.28 19.69
CA LEU A 60 9.22 11.19 20.63
C LEU A 60 10.46 10.81 21.43
N ASN A 61 11.60 10.69 20.76
CA ASN A 61 12.87 10.42 21.42
C ASN A 61 13.27 11.53 22.37
N TYR A 62 13.19 12.79 21.95
CA TYR A 62 13.49 13.94 22.80
C TYR A 62 12.59 14.00 24.05
N ARG A 63 11.28 13.75 23.90
CA ARG A 63 10.30 13.85 25.01
C ARG A 63 10.33 12.68 25.98
N PHE A 64 10.61 11.47 25.49
CA PHE A 64 10.41 10.23 26.24
C PHE A 64 11.70 9.42 26.43
N ASN A 65 12.83 9.88 25.89
CA ASN A 65 14.13 9.20 25.92
C ASN A 65 14.03 7.74 25.45
N ALA A 66 13.25 7.52 24.39
CA ALA A 66 12.96 6.21 23.83
C ALA A 66 12.75 6.32 22.32
N TYR A 67 13.22 5.32 21.59
CA TYR A 67 13.10 5.23 20.14
C TYR A 67 12.04 4.18 19.78
N PRO A 68 10.75 4.56 19.68
CA PRO A 68 9.76 3.62 19.18
C PRO A 68 10.10 3.26 17.73
N ILE A 69 10.01 1.97 17.40
CA ILE A 69 10.26 1.48 16.04
C ILE A 69 9.07 1.86 15.17
N VAL A 70 9.20 2.98 14.48
CA VAL A 70 8.25 3.49 13.50
C VAL A 70 8.84 3.33 12.11
N PHE A 71 8.03 2.90 11.15
CA PHE A 71 8.41 2.78 9.75
C PHE A 71 8.66 4.17 9.15
N MET A 72 9.89 4.39 8.70
CA MET A 72 10.37 5.68 8.17
C MET A 72 10.03 5.82 6.68
N GLY A 73 8.76 6.05 6.38
CA GLY A 73 8.29 6.21 5.00
C GLY A 73 6.82 6.62 4.93
N THR A 74 6.24 6.53 3.73
CA THR A 74 4.82 6.84 3.52
C THR A 74 3.90 5.76 4.12
N LEU A 75 2.65 6.11 4.42
CA LEU A 75 1.66 5.15 4.91
C LEU A 75 1.49 3.97 3.94
N LYS A 76 1.51 4.25 2.63
CA LYS A 76 1.39 3.23 1.59
C LYS A 76 2.57 2.26 1.60
N GLN A 77 3.80 2.76 1.71
CA GLN A 77 4.99 1.91 1.77
C GLN A 77 4.97 1.00 3.00
N ALA A 78 4.57 1.53 4.16
CA ALA A 78 4.45 0.75 5.39
C ALA A 78 3.40 -0.38 5.26
N LEU A 79 2.27 -0.09 4.61
CA LEU A 79 1.23 -1.08 4.33
C LEU A 79 1.73 -2.20 3.39
N LEU A 80 2.47 -1.83 2.34
CA LEU A 80 3.05 -2.80 1.39
C LEU A 80 4.10 -3.68 2.07
N GLU A 81 5.01 -3.08 2.85
CA GLU A 81 6.00 -3.80 3.65
C GLU A 81 5.35 -4.84 4.57
N ALA A 82 4.21 -4.49 5.16
CA ALA A 82 3.48 -5.36 6.07
C ALA A 82 2.77 -6.53 5.35
N LEU A 83 2.11 -6.24 4.22
CA LEU A 83 1.06 -7.11 3.67
C LEU A 83 1.31 -7.64 2.26
N SER A 84 2.34 -7.14 1.56
CA SER A 84 2.73 -7.57 0.21
C SER A 84 3.71 -8.74 0.11
N PRO A 85 4.39 -9.23 1.18
CA PRO A 85 5.14 -10.47 1.09
C PRO A 85 4.31 -11.61 0.48
N LYS A 86 4.93 -12.34 -0.46
CA LYS A 86 4.27 -13.43 -1.19
C LYS A 86 3.93 -14.58 -0.25
N ASP A 87 4.85 -14.95 0.64
CA ASP A 87 4.57 -15.90 1.70
C ASP A 87 3.73 -15.22 2.79
N VAL A 88 2.60 -15.85 3.12
CA VAL A 88 1.70 -15.39 4.20
C VAL A 88 2.40 -15.38 5.54
N ASN A 89 3.36 -16.29 5.77
CA ASN A 89 4.09 -16.40 7.02
C ASN A 89 5.09 -15.26 7.23
N GLU A 90 5.50 -14.58 6.15
CA GLU A 90 6.38 -13.41 6.20
C GLU A 90 5.61 -12.10 6.42
N ARG A 91 4.28 -12.12 6.26
CA ARG A 91 3.43 -10.94 6.48
C ARG A 91 3.39 -10.59 7.96
N ARG A 92 3.40 -9.29 8.24
CA ARG A 92 3.28 -8.75 9.59
C ARG A 92 2.03 -7.89 9.69
N PRO A 93 1.29 -7.97 10.81
CA PRO A 93 0.18 -7.05 11.03
C PRO A 93 0.63 -5.59 10.98
N PHE A 94 -0.18 -4.75 10.35
CA PHE A 94 0.08 -3.33 10.20
C PHE A 94 -0.63 -2.52 11.28
N LEU A 95 0.10 -1.62 11.94
CA LEU A 95 -0.41 -0.71 12.96
C LEU A 95 -0.23 0.74 12.53
N ILE A 96 -1.26 1.55 12.78
CA ILE A 96 -1.28 2.99 12.63
C ILE A 96 -1.46 3.60 14.03
N TYR A 97 -0.43 4.25 14.54
CA TYR A 97 -0.49 5.04 15.76
C TYR A 97 -0.82 6.50 15.40
N VAL A 98 -1.89 7.03 15.99
CA VAL A 98 -2.29 8.43 15.77
C VAL A 98 -2.22 9.19 17.08
N ASN A 99 -1.34 10.18 17.10
CA ASN A 99 -1.09 11.08 18.22
C ASN A 99 -1.97 12.32 18.15
N ASN A 100 -2.41 12.81 19.30
CA ASN A 100 -2.91 14.16 19.47
C ASN A 100 -2.47 14.64 20.86
N ASP A 101 -1.65 15.68 20.91
CA ASP A 101 -1.05 16.17 22.16
C ASP A 101 -2.09 16.76 23.12
N LYS A 102 -3.27 17.13 22.61
CA LYS A 102 -4.41 17.56 23.42
C LYS A 102 -5.13 16.38 24.09
N GLY A 103 -4.79 15.15 23.70
CA GLY A 103 -5.36 13.94 24.25
C GLY A 103 -4.86 13.65 25.66
N ILE A 104 -5.78 13.47 26.60
CA ILE A 104 -5.48 13.33 28.04
C ILE A 104 -4.65 12.07 28.38
N TYR A 105 -4.71 11.03 27.52
CA TYR A 105 -3.98 9.78 27.72
C TYR A 105 -2.75 9.64 26.82
N THR A 106 -2.55 10.55 25.87
CA THR A 106 -1.51 10.45 24.84
C THR A 106 -0.12 10.34 25.47
N ASN A 107 0.22 11.27 26.35
CA ASN A 107 1.51 11.27 27.05
C ASN A 107 1.72 10.04 27.94
N LEU A 108 0.66 9.57 28.61
CA LEU A 108 0.72 8.40 29.47
C LEU A 108 0.96 7.13 28.65
N PHE A 109 0.23 6.99 27.55
CA PHE A 109 0.38 5.88 26.61
C PHE A 109 1.79 5.83 26.02
N CYS A 110 2.31 6.96 25.55
CA CYS A 110 3.68 7.03 25.03
C CYS A 110 4.69 6.57 26.09
N LYS A 111 4.67 7.19 27.29
CA LYS A 111 5.64 6.89 28.35
C LYS A 111 5.55 5.46 28.89
N GLN A 112 4.35 4.95 29.11
CA GLN A 112 4.15 3.67 29.82
C GLN A 112 4.09 2.46 28.90
N LEU A 113 3.67 2.63 27.64
CA LEU A 113 3.39 1.54 26.73
C LEU A 113 4.26 1.64 25.48
N LEU A 114 4.07 2.67 24.65
CA LEU A 114 4.78 2.76 23.36
C LEU A 114 6.31 2.82 23.51
N CYS A 115 6.79 3.47 24.58
CA CYS A 115 8.21 3.61 24.90
C CYS A 115 8.73 2.52 25.86
N ASN A 116 7.91 1.53 26.23
CA ASN A 116 8.36 0.44 27.08
C ASN A 116 9.21 -0.55 26.27
N GLU A 117 10.41 -0.88 26.74
CA GLU A 117 11.36 -1.76 26.04
C GLU A 117 10.74 -3.09 25.59
N LYS A 118 9.95 -3.75 26.46
CA LYS A 118 9.30 -5.03 26.11
C LYS A 118 8.25 -4.87 25.00
N ILE A 119 7.56 -3.74 24.98
CA ILE A 119 6.59 -3.42 23.93
C ILE A 119 7.33 -3.10 22.63
N ILE A 120 8.38 -2.29 22.69
CA ILE A 120 9.22 -1.95 21.54
C ILE A 120 9.76 -3.22 20.88
N ASP A 121 10.40 -4.09 21.68
CA ASP A 121 10.95 -5.37 21.19
C ASP A 121 9.87 -6.24 20.56
N TYR A 122 8.68 -6.30 21.18
CA TYR A 122 7.58 -7.08 20.64
C TYR A 122 7.05 -6.47 19.33
N LEU A 123 6.85 -5.16 19.26
CA LEU A 123 6.38 -4.48 18.05
C LEU A 123 7.38 -4.62 16.91
N MET A 124 8.68 -4.40 17.17
CA MET A 124 9.76 -4.52 16.17
C MET A 124 9.77 -5.88 15.47
N ASN A 125 9.62 -6.95 16.26
CA ASN A 125 9.71 -8.32 15.75
C ASN A 125 8.41 -8.83 15.10
N ASN A 126 7.26 -8.21 15.40
CA ASN A 126 5.96 -8.78 15.04
C ASN A 126 5.06 -7.88 14.21
N TYR A 127 5.34 -6.58 14.12
CA TYR A 127 4.48 -5.60 13.48
C TYR A 127 5.27 -4.67 12.57
N VAL A 128 4.54 -4.05 11.65
CA VAL A 128 4.96 -2.80 11.02
C VAL A 128 4.13 -1.68 11.63
N LEU A 129 4.78 -0.75 12.33
CA LEU A 129 4.13 0.39 12.95
C LEU A 129 4.40 1.64 12.15
N TRP A 130 3.36 2.36 11.76
CA TRP A 130 3.45 3.71 11.20
C TRP A 130 2.76 4.70 12.13
N ALA A 131 3.25 5.93 12.19
CA ALA A 131 2.76 6.92 13.16
C ALA A 131 2.49 8.29 12.51
N TRP A 132 1.48 8.99 13.00
CA TRP A 132 1.17 10.35 12.58
C TRP A 132 0.61 11.19 13.73
N ASP A 133 0.88 12.49 13.70
CA ASP A 133 0.29 13.45 14.63
C ASP A 133 -0.80 14.26 13.96
N VAL A 134 -1.97 14.33 14.60
CA VAL A 134 -3.14 15.09 14.13
C VAL A 134 -3.47 16.27 15.03
N THR A 135 -2.52 16.72 15.86
CA THR A 135 -2.75 17.83 16.81
C THR A 135 -3.19 19.10 16.08
N PHE A 136 -2.62 19.32 14.89
CA PHE A 136 -3.03 20.36 13.95
C PHE A 136 -4.06 19.84 12.94
N LYS A 137 -5.05 20.69 12.64
CA LYS A 137 -6.14 20.35 11.73
C LYS A 137 -5.66 20.03 10.30
N ALA A 138 -4.61 20.71 9.83
CA ALA A 138 -4.01 20.43 8.53
C ALA A 138 -3.45 18.99 8.46
N ASN A 139 -2.80 18.53 9.53
CA ASN A 139 -2.23 17.19 9.60
C ASN A 139 -3.33 16.12 9.70
N GLU A 140 -4.44 16.40 10.39
CA GLU A 140 -5.64 15.55 10.41
C GLU A 140 -6.26 15.40 9.02
N GLN A 141 -6.49 16.51 8.32
CA GLN A 141 -7.04 16.50 6.95
C GLN A 141 -6.14 15.69 6.02
N LYS A 142 -4.83 15.93 6.07
CA LYS A 142 -3.86 15.19 5.27
C LYS A 142 -3.91 13.69 5.56
N LEU A 143 -3.96 13.27 6.83
CA LEU A 143 -4.07 11.85 7.16
C LEU A 143 -5.35 11.23 6.60
N ASN A 144 -6.49 11.92 6.74
CA ASN A 144 -7.76 11.50 6.16
C ASN A 144 -7.69 11.37 4.63
N ASP A 145 -7.04 12.32 3.95
CA ASP A 145 -6.86 12.30 2.49
C ASP A 145 -5.98 11.11 2.05
N ILE A 146 -4.84 10.88 2.72
CA ILE A 146 -3.96 9.73 2.49
C ILE A 146 -4.76 8.43 2.66
N CYS A 147 -5.49 8.31 3.78
CA CYS A 147 -6.31 7.13 4.05
C CYS A 147 -7.39 6.92 3.00
N SER A 148 -8.06 7.97 2.53
CA SER A 148 -9.10 7.86 1.49
C SER A 148 -8.57 7.36 0.14
N ASN A 149 -7.30 7.63 -0.16
CA ASN A 149 -6.65 7.20 -1.40
C ASN A 149 -6.23 5.73 -1.36
N ILE A 150 -5.83 5.25 -0.18
CA ILE A 150 -5.32 3.89 0.03
C ILE A 150 -6.44 2.92 0.39
N PHE A 151 -7.33 3.31 1.29
CA PHE A 151 -8.35 2.45 1.88
C PHE A 151 -9.71 2.78 1.28
N ARG A 152 -10.36 1.79 0.67
CA ARG A 152 -11.72 1.92 0.14
C ARG A 152 -12.58 0.78 0.69
N PRO A 153 -13.79 1.08 1.21
CA PRO A 153 -14.38 2.41 1.39
C PRO A 153 -13.82 3.16 2.62
N TRP A 154 -13.57 4.47 2.47
CA TRP A 154 -13.21 5.40 3.55
C TRP A 154 -14.45 6.21 3.98
N THR A 155 -15.16 5.70 4.98
CA THR A 155 -16.42 6.28 5.47
C THR A 155 -16.18 7.28 6.61
N ASN A 156 -17.19 8.11 6.91
CA ASN A 156 -17.13 9.10 8.00
C ASN A 156 -16.80 8.47 9.37
N GLU A 157 -17.20 7.22 9.61
CA GLU A 157 -16.91 6.49 10.86
C GLU A 157 -15.43 6.08 10.99
N LYS A 158 -14.72 5.95 9.86
CA LYS A 158 -13.29 5.64 9.82
C LYS A 158 -12.41 6.89 9.93
N GLN A 159 -12.96 8.06 9.60
CA GLN A 159 -12.22 9.32 9.61
C GLN A 159 -11.69 9.68 11.01
N PHE A 160 -10.54 10.33 11.01
CA PHE A 160 -9.95 10.92 12.21
C PHE A 160 -10.58 12.28 12.47
N ASN A 161 -10.85 12.57 13.74
CA ASN A 161 -11.38 13.86 14.17
C ASN A 161 -10.56 14.38 15.35
N ALA A 162 -9.66 15.34 15.11
CA ALA A 162 -8.75 15.87 16.12
C ALA A 162 -9.48 16.67 17.21
N SER A 163 -10.72 17.08 16.98
CA SER A 163 -11.55 17.77 17.99
C SER A 163 -12.04 16.82 19.09
N LEU A 164 -12.07 15.51 18.85
CA LEU A 164 -12.45 14.48 19.83
C LEU A 164 -11.20 14.02 20.60
N THR A 165 -10.60 14.94 21.36
CA THR A 165 -9.31 14.73 22.02
C THR A 165 -9.32 13.58 23.03
N ASP A 166 -10.48 13.27 23.60
CA ASP A 166 -10.71 12.16 24.54
C ASP A 166 -10.54 10.77 23.91
N GLN A 167 -10.69 10.67 22.58
CA GLN A 167 -10.44 9.43 21.82
C GLN A 167 -8.96 9.17 21.55
N TYR A 168 -8.07 10.13 21.83
CA TYR A 168 -6.65 9.95 21.60
C TYR A 168 -5.91 9.47 22.86
N PRO A 169 -4.86 8.65 22.68
CA PRO A 169 -4.29 8.22 21.40
C PRO A 169 -5.09 7.10 20.73
N LEU A 170 -4.93 6.97 19.42
CA LEU A 170 -5.47 5.85 18.66
C LEU A 170 -4.35 4.88 18.28
N LEU A 171 -4.56 3.60 18.52
CA LEU A 171 -3.77 2.53 17.90
C LEU A 171 -4.71 1.68 17.07
N ILE A 172 -4.55 1.76 15.76
CA ILE A 172 -5.43 1.11 14.80
C ILE A 172 -4.64 0.02 14.12
N SER A 173 -5.27 -1.13 14.00
CA SER A 173 -4.75 -2.23 13.21
C SER A 173 -5.49 -2.37 11.90
N VAL A 174 -4.76 -2.77 10.86
CA VAL A 174 -5.31 -3.00 9.52
C VAL A 174 -5.15 -4.47 9.17
N CYS A 175 -6.25 -5.12 8.80
CA CYS A 175 -6.26 -6.48 8.26
C CYS A 175 -7.09 -6.52 6.97
N ARG A 176 -6.96 -7.61 6.19
CA ARG A 176 -7.84 -7.89 5.07
C ARG A 176 -8.92 -8.88 5.47
N ASP A 177 -10.14 -8.66 5.00
CA ASP A 177 -11.17 -9.67 5.05
C ASP A 177 -11.05 -10.69 3.90
N ILE A 178 -12.03 -11.58 3.79
CA ILE A 178 -12.08 -12.63 2.76
C ILE A 178 -12.18 -12.07 1.34
N ASP A 179 -12.77 -10.87 1.18
CA ASP A 179 -12.93 -10.18 -0.09
C ASP A 179 -11.68 -9.35 -0.45
N GLY A 180 -10.73 -9.24 0.48
CA GLY A 180 -9.51 -8.46 0.35
C GLY A 180 -9.67 -6.99 0.71
N GLU A 181 -10.82 -6.59 1.26
CA GLU A 181 -11.04 -5.23 1.74
C GLU A 181 -10.30 -4.99 3.06
N TYR A 182 -9.82 -3.76 3.24
CA TYR A 182 -9.11 -3.37 4.45
C TYR A 182 -10.08 -3.06 5.59
N LEU A 183 -9.99 -3.86 6.66
CA LEU A 183 -10.70 -3.68 7.92
C LEU A 183 -9.83 -2.90 8.91
N PHE A 184 -10.48 -1.97 9.63
CA PHE A 184 -9.86 -1.09 10.61
C PHE A 184 -10.34 -1.49 12.00
N HIS A 185 -9.43 -1.93 12.86
CA HIS A 185 -9.75 -2.29 14.23
C HIS A 185 -8.98 -1.41 15.21
N ARG A 186 -9.71 -0.55 15.93
CA ARG A 186 -9.17 0.33 16.98
C ARG A 186 -8.82 -0.53 18.19
N LEU A 187 -7.54 -0.91 18.30
CA LEU A 187 -7.01 -1.67 19.46
C LEU A 187 -6.98 -0.79 20.71
N ILE A 188 -6.68 0.48 20.51
CA ILE A 188 -6.71 1.50 21.54
C ILE A 188 -7.49 2.69 21.01
N GLU A 189 -8.44 3.09 21.82
CA GLU A 189 -9.16 4.35 21.71
C GLU A 189 -9.13 4.96 23.11
N GLY A 190 -8.82 6.25 23.18
CA GLY A 190 -8.69 7.00 24.43
C GLY A 190 -9.88 6.79 25.38
N SER A 191 -9.68 7.11 26.66
CA SER A 191 -10.63 6.93 27.78
C SER A 191 -11.07 5.49 28.12
N SER A 192 -10.87 4.51 27.23
CA SER A 192 -11.45 3.17 27.38
C SER A 192 -10.81 2.30 28.47
N LYS A 193 -9.49 2.41 28.69
CA LYS A 193 -8.80 1.65 29.76
C LYS A 193 -7.36 2.14 30.00
N LYS A 194 -6.92 2.24 31.25
CA LYS A 194 -5.48 2.26 31.54
C LYS A 194 -4.96 0.84 31.32
N PHE A 195 -4.17 0.63 30.27
CA PHE A 195 -3.54 -0.66 30.04
C PHE A 195 -2.26 -0.77 30.86
N THR A 196 -2.11 -1.90 31.55
CA THR A 196 -0.78 -2.35 31.98
C THR A 196 0.00 -2.89 30.79
N VAL A 197 1.34 -2.93 30.89
CA VAL A 197 2.21 -3.51 29.86
C VAL A 197 1.78 -4.93 29.48
N THR A 198 1.43 -5.76 30.48
CA THR A 198 0.98 -7.14 30.27
C THR A 198 -0.35 -7.23 29.54
N GLU A 199 -1.33 -6.39 29.90
CA GLU A 199 -2.62 -6.35 29.20
C GLU A 199 -2.44 -5.89 27.75
N PHE A 200 -1.56 -4.93 27.51
CA PHE A 200 -1.28 -4.45 26.16
C PHE A 200 -0.58 -5.51 25.30
N LEU A 201 0.42 -6.22 25.85
CA LEU A 201 1.04 -7.37 25.17
C LEU A 201 0.04 -8.48 24.84
N SER A 202 -0.87 -8.78 25.78
CA SER A 202 -1.93 -9.76 25.54
C SER A 202 -2.88 -9.31 24.44
N CYS A 203 -3.25 -8.03 24.41
CA CYS A 203 -4.06 -7.45 23.34
C CYS A 203 -3.38 -7.55 21.97
N LEU A 204 -2.10 -7.18 21.88
CA LEU A 204 -1.30 -7.32 20.66
C LEU A 204 -1.24 -8.78 20.23
N THR A 205 -0.86 -9.70 21.13
CA THR A 205 -0.76 -11.14 20.82
C THR A 205 -2.08 -11.70 20.27
N GLN A 206 -3.20 -11.41 20.93
CA GLN A 206 -4.52 -11.84 20.46
C GLN A 206 -4.86 -11.26 19.08
N PHE A 207 -4.48 -10.01 18.82
CA PHE A 207 -4.68 -9.41 17.51
C PHE A 207 -3.79 -10.05 16.45
N LYS A 208 -2.52 -10.34 16.76
CA LYS A 208 -1.60 -11.05 15.87
C LYS A 208 -2.19 -12.38 15.42
N ASP A 209 -2.75 -13.15 16.34
CA ASP A 209 -3.38 -14.45 16.03
C ASP A 209 -4.61 -14.28 15.12
N LYS A 210 -5.44 -13.26 15.38
CA LYS A 210 -6.58 -12.91 14.51
C LYS A 210 -6.13 -12.49 13.12
N PHE A 211 -5.07 -11.71 13.02
CA PHE A 211 -4.49 -11.28 11.75
C PHE A 211 -4.08 -12.48 10.90
N PHE A 212 -3.30 -13.41 11.44
CA PHE A 212 -2.89 -14.60 10.69
C PHE A 212 -4.07 -15.47 10.27
N SER A 213 -5.08 -15.59 11.13
CA SER A 213 -6.31 -16.31 10.79
C SER A 213 -7.04 -15.65 9.61
N SER A 214 -7.11 -14.31 9.58
CA SER A 214 -7.71 -13.52 8.50
C SER A 214 -6.94 -13.67 7.19
N GLU A 215 -5.61 -13.58 7.25
CA GLU A 215 -4.73 -13.70 6.08
C GLU A 215 -4.77 -15.08 5.44
N GLN A 216 -4.86 -16.14 6.24
CA GLN A 216 -5.04 -17.50 5.74
C GLN A 216 -6.39 -17.67 5.03
N GLN A 217 -7.46 -17.09 5.58
CA GLN A 217 -8.78 -17.11 4.95
C GLN A 217 -8.78 -16.36 3.62
N TYR A 218 -8.14 -15.19 3.57
CA TYR A 218 -8.00 -14.40 2.36
C TYR A 218 -7.25 -15.16 1.25
N GLU A 219 -6.08 -15.76 1.54
CA GLU A 219 -5.36 -16.53 0.51
C GLU A 219 -6.14 -17.76 0.04
N LYS A 220 -6.83 -18.46 0.96
CA LYS A 220 -7.68 -19.58 0.60
C LYS A 220 -8.80 -19.14 -0.36
N ALA A 221 -9.50 -18.05 -0.04
CA ALA A 221 -10.57 -17.53 -0.89
C ALA A 221 -10.05 -17.05 -2.25
N LYS A 222 -8.88 -16.40 -2.29
CA LYS A 222 -8.23 -15.96 -3.51
C LYS A 222 -7.84 -17.13 -4.42
N GLU A 223 -7.29 -18.21 -3.86
CA GLU A 223 -6.94 -19.41 -4.63
C GLU A 223 -8.20 -20.13 -5.12
N GLU A 224 -9.24 -20.26 -4.28
CA GLU A 224 -10.53 -20.82 -4.68
C GLU A 224 -11.18 -20.00 -5.82
N ALA A 225 -11.15 -18.67 -5.73
CA ALA A 225 -11.66 -17.78 -6.77
C ALA A 225 -10.87 -17.93 -8.08
N LYS A 226 -9.54 -18.06 -8.01
CA LYS A 226 -8.67 -18.31 -9.18
C LYS A 226 -9.02 -19.65 -9.83
N GLN A 227 -9.21 -20.71 -9.05
CA GLN A 227 -9.58 -22.03 -9.55
C GLN A 227 -10.98 -22.02 -10.20
N GLN A 228 -11.95 -21.34 -9.60
CA GLN A 228 -13.29 -21.18 -10.15
C GLN A 228 -13.27 -20.38 -11.46
N ALA A 229 -12.52 -19.28 -11.52
CA ALA A 229 -12.35 -18.48 -12.72
C ALA A 229 -11.76 -19.33 -13.86
N LEU A 230 -10.71 -20.11 -13.57
CA LEU A 230 -10.08 -21.00 -14.54
C LEU A 230 -11.06 -22.07 -15.05
N GLN A 231 -11.82 -22.72 -14.15
CA GLN A 231 -12.84 -23.70 -14.54
C GLN A 231 -13.93 -23.10 -15.43
N SER A 232 -14.39 -21.88 -15.12
CA SER A 232 -15.41 -21.20 -15.92
C SER A 232 -14.90 -20.81 -17.32
N LEU A 233 -13.63 -20.43 -17.46
CA LEU A 233 -12.97 -20.16 -18.73
C LEU A 233 -12.87 -21.43 -19.59
N PHE A 234 -12.48 -22.56 -18.99
CA PHE A 234 -12.45 -23.84 -19.68
C PHE A 234 -13.83 -24.27 -20.18
N GLN A 235 -14.86 -24.19 -19.32
CA GLN A 235 -16.24 -24.52 -19.71
C GLN A 235 -16.72 -23.63 -20.87
N SER A 236 -16.47 -22.33 -20.79
CA SER A 236 -16.87 -21.36 -21.82
C SER A 236 -16.17 -21.63 -23.17
N ARG A 237 -14.87 -21.96 -23.15
CA ARG A 237 -14.11 -22.32 -24.37
C ARG A 237 -14.65 -23.60 -25.02
N HIS A 238 -15.01 -24.61 -24.22
CA HIS A 238 -15.65 -25.84 -24.72
C HIS A 238 -17.00 -25.57 -25.38
N ILE A 239 -17.84 -24.72 -24.78
CA ILE A 239 -19.13 -24.33 -25.34
C ILE A 239 -18.92 -23.60 -26.67
N HIS A 240 -17.97 -22.66 -26.75
CA HIS A 240 -17.68 -21.92 -27.98
C HIS A 240 -17.16 -22.82 -29.10
N HIS A 241 -16.27 -23.77 -28.79
CA HIS A 241 -15.76 -24.74 -29.76
C HIS A 241 -16.89 -25.64 -30.29
N ARG A 242 -17.76 -26.15 -29.40
CA ARG A 242 -18.92 -26.96 -29.78
C ARG A 242 -19.93 -26.17 -30.62
N SER A 243 -20.15 -24.90 -30.32
CA SER A 243 -21.05 -24.03 -31.08
C SER A 243 -20.51 -23.76 -32.50
N LYS A 244 -19.20 -23.51 -32.65
CA LYS A 244 -18.56 -23.40 -33.98
C LYS A 244 -18.73 -24.66 -34.82
N HIS A 245 -18.42 -25.83 -34.25
CA HIS A 245 -18.63 -27.11 -34.95
C HIS A 245 -20.10 -27.36 -35.33
N SER A 246 -21.05 -26.91 -34.50
CA SER A 246 -22.48 -27.00 -34.84
C SER A 246 -22.87 -26.05 -35.97
N HIS A 247 -22.36 -24.82 -35.99
CA HIS A 247 -22.59 -23.85 -37.07
C HIS A 247 -21.97 -24.31 -38.38
N ASP A 248 -20.77 -24.88 -38.34
CA ASP A 248 -20.10 -25.45 -39.52
C ASP A 248 -20.88 -26.66 -40.05
N HIS A 249 -21.41 -27.52 -39.18
CA HIS A 249 -22.27 -28.64 -39.58
C HIS A 249 -23.62 -28.19 -40.16
N GLU A 250 -24.23 -27.14 -39.61
CA GLU A 250 -25.49 -26.57 -40.10
C GLU A 250 -25.28 -25.85 -41.44
N TYR A 251 -24.17 -25.14 -41.61
CA TYR A 251 -23.74 -24.57 -42.88
C TYR A 251 -23.52 -25.67 -43.93
N LEU A 252 -22.77 -26.73 -43.62
CA LEU A 252 -22.56 -27.86 -44.52
C LEU A 252 -23.87 -28.60 -44.87
N ARG A 253 -24.82 -28.69 -43.94
CA ARG A 253 -26.18 -29.22 -44.22
C ARG A 253 -26.99 -28.32 -45.15
N SER A 254 -26.88 -27.00 -44.99
CA SER A 254 -27.56 -26.05 -45.88
C SER A 254 -27.00 -26.06 -47.30
N VAL A 255 -25.69 -26.32 -47.44
CA VAL A 255 -25.00 -26.44 -48.74
C VAL A 255 -25.31 -27.78 -49.42
N SER A 256 -25.53 -28.87 -48.66
CA SER A 256 -25.87 -30.19 -49.21
C SER A 256 -27.34 -30.39 -49.59
N MET A 257 -28.23 -29.44 -49.27
CA MET A 257 -29.64 -29.45 -49.68
C MET A 257 -29.93 -28.75 -51.02
N PHE A 258 -28.92 -28.22 -51.71
CA PHE A 258 -29.12 -27.76 -53.09
C PHE A 258 -28.97 -28.95 -54.05
N PRO A 259 -30.00 -29.28 -54.85
CA PRO A 259 -29.86 -30.27 -55.91
C PRO A 259 -28.76 -29.78 -56.88
N HIS A 260 -27.95 -30.71 -57.40
CA HIS A 260 -26.98 -30.45 -58.45
C HIS A 260 -27.66 -29.79 -59.67
N GLN A 261 -27.70 -28.47 -59.70
CA GLN A 261 -28.02 -27.67 -60.86
C GLN A 261 -26.89 -26.68 -61.08
N ASN A 262 -26.09 -26.98 -62.12
CA ASN A 262 -25.13 -26.13 -62.81
C ASN A 262 -24.45 -25.02 -61.97
N TYR A 263 -23.31 -25.36 -61.37
CA TYR A 263 -22.40 -24.43 -60.68
C TYR A 263 -21.69 -23.39 -61.59
N LYS A 264 -22.15 -23.14 -62.82
CA LYS A 264 -21.51 -22.17 -63.72
C LYS A 264 -21.95 -20.72 -63.52
N ASP A 265 -23.07 -20.47 -62.82
CA ASP A 265 -23.66 -19.13 -62.73
C ASP A 265 -23.85 -18.59 -61.30
N ASN A 266 -23.14 -19.12 -60.29
CA ASN A 266 -23.25 -18.61 -58.91
C ASN A 266 -22.33 -17.38 -58.69
N PRO A 267 -22.88 -16.16 -58.49
CA PRO A 267 -22.09 -14.93 -58.38
C PRO A 267 -21.25 -14.84 -57.09
N TYR A 268 -21.51 -15.69 -56.08
CA TYR A 268 -20.77 -15.70 -54.82
C TYR A 268 -19.46 -16.51 -54.85
N LEU A 269 -19.22 -17.30 -55.91
CA LEU A 269 -17.98 -18.06 -56.10
C LEU A 269 -16.88 -17.26 -56.82
N ARG A 270 -17.10 -15.97 -57.10
CA ARG A 270 -16.09 -15.07 -57.69
C ARG A 270 -15.26 -14.30 -56.65
N HIS A 271 -15.15 -14.80 -55.42
CA HIS A 271 -14.26 -14.19 -54.42
C HIS A 271 -12.84 -14.82 -54.51
N PRO A 272 -11.75 -14.03 -54.58
CA PRO A 272 -10.39 -14.54 -54.83
C PRO A 272 -9.83 -15.53 -53.80
N LYS A 273 -10.49 -15.69 -52.65
CA LYS A 273 -10.04 -16.58 -51.57
C LYS A 273 -10.37 -18.07 -51.79
N TYR A 274 -11.30 -18.40 -52.69
CA TYR A 274 -11.76 -19.79 -52.86
C TYR A 274 -11.44 -20.40 -54.23
N SER A 275 -10.77 -19.66 -55.13
CA SER A 275 -10.39 -20.15 -56.46
C SER A 275 -9.23 -21.16 -56.46
N ARG A 276 -8.45 -21.24 -55.38
CA ARG A 276 -7.32 -22.20 -55.28
C ARG A 276 -7.73 -23.63 -54.93
N LEU A 277 -8.99 -23.88 -54.57
CA LEU A 277 -9.44 -25.21 -54.15
C LEU A 277 -10.04 -26.05 -55.30
N LEU A 278 -10.13 -25.51 -56.51
CA LEU A 278 -10.73 -26.20 -57.67
C LEU A 278 -9.75 -26.49 -58.81
N SER A 279 -8.45 -26.32 -58.59
CA SER A 279 -7.41 -26.60 -59.59
C SER A 279 -6.27 -27.42 -58.99
N SER A 280 -6.56 -28.65 -58.60
CA SER A 280 -5.56 -29.71 -58.56
C SER A 280 -6.25 -31.06 -58.58
N ASP A 281 -6.21 -31.72 -59.74
CA ASP A 281 -6.37 -33.17 -59.86
C ASP A 281 -5.31 -33.86 -58.99
N VAL A 282 -5.66 -34.19 -57.76
CA VAL A 282 -4.99 -35.23 -56.98
C VAL A 282 -6.09 -36.04 -56.33
N GLY A 283 -6.28 -37.28 -56.82
CA GLY A 283 -7.23 -38.21 -56.26
C GLY A 283 -6.91 -38.51 -54.79
N MET A 284 -7.69 -37.93 -53.88
CA MET A 284 -7.74 -38.34 -52.48
C MET A 284 -8.86 -39.35 -52.31
N ARG A 285 -8.50 -40.63 -52.22
CA ARG A 285 -9.36 -41.64 -51.60
C ARG A 285 -9.57 -41.21 -50.14
N PHE A 286 -10.80 -40.85 -49.79
CA PHE A 286 -11.19 -40.65 -48.39
C PHE A 286 -11.24 -42.02 -47.69
N ASN A 287 -10.22 -42.34 -46.89
CA ASN A 287 -10.36 -43.30 -45.81
C ASN A 287 -11.03 -42.59 -44.63
N GLN A 288 -12.24 -43.01 -44.29
CA GLN A 288 -13.04 -42.45 -43.19
C GLN A 288 -12.56 -42.85 -41.78
N GLU A 289 -11.46 -43.59 -41.64
CA GLU A 289 -11.04 -44.16 -40.34
C GLU A 289 -9.85 -43.45 -39.64
N GLU A 290 -9.16 -42.50 -40.26
CA GLU A 290 -7.97 -41.87 -39.64
C GLU A 290 -8.23 -40.52 -38.93
N MET A 291 -9.46 -39.99 -38.92
CA MET A 291 -9.79 -38.74 -38.21
C MET A 291 -10.23 -38.92 -36.74
N PHE A 292 -10.21 -40.15 -36.21
CA PHE A 292 -10.65 -40.46 -34.83
C PHE A 292 -9.54 -40.98 -33.90
N SER A 293 -8.28 -40.65 -34.18
CA SER A 293 -7.14 -41.01 -33.31
C SER A 293 -6.38 -39.78 -32.81
N HIS A 294 -7.08 -38.87 -32.12
CA HIS A 294 -6.42 -38.04 -31.13
C HIS A 294 -7.04 -38.36 -29.77
N HIS A 295 -6.33 -39.18 -29.00
CA HIS A 295 -6.59 -39.30 -27.58
C HIS A 295 -6.50 -37.90 -26.96
N PRO A 296 -7.43 -37.53 -26.07
CA PRO A 296 -7.28 -36.30 -25.30
C PRO A 296 -5.94 -36.36 -24.56
N PRO A 297 -5.15 -35.28 -24.54
CA PRO A 297 -3.84 -35.28 -23.89
C PRO A 297 -4.01 -35.68 -22.44
N THR A 298 -3.13 -36.55 -21.98
CA THR A 298 -3.14 -37.03 -20.60
C THR A 298 -2.80 -35.88 -19.65
N ARG A 299 -3.19 -36.02 -18.38
CA ARG A 299 -2.90 -35.03 -17.34
C ARG A 299 -1.40 -34.72 -17.23
N GLU A 300 -0.53 -35.70 -17.50
CA GLU A 300 0.92 -35.53 -17.50
C GLU A 300 1.42 -34.74 -18.72
N GLU A 301 0.87 -34.99 -19.91
CA GLU A 301 1.20 -34.22 -21.12
C GLU A 301 0.74 -32.75 -21.02
N MET A 302 -0.40 -32.51 -20.36
CA MET A 302 -0.89 -31.15 -20.09
C MET A 302 -0.05 -30.41 -19.05
N MET A 303 0.48 -31.11 -18.04
CA MET A 303 1.39 -30.53 -17.04
C MET A 303 2.77 -30.22 -17.65
N HIS A 304 3.27 -31.09 -18.54
CA HIS A 304 4.57 -30.88 -19.19
C HIS A 304 4.54 -29.74 -20.22
N ALA A 305 3.42 -29.55 -20.93
CA ALA A 305 3.22 -28.39 -21.80
C ALA A 305 3.06 -27.08 -21.01
N PHE A 306 2.57 -27.15 -19.76
CA PHE A 306 2.46 -26.03 -18.84
C PHE A 306 3.83 -25.59 -18.29
N GLU A 307 4.73 -26.52 -17.97
CA GLU A 307 6.11 -26.20 -17.54
C GLU A 307 6.95 -25.58 -18.67
N GLN A 308 6.77 -26.00 -19.92
CA GLN A 308 7.47 -25.40 -21.07
C GLN A 308 7.02 -23.96 -21.36
N LEU A 309 5.76 -23.61 -21.09
CA LEU A 309 5.23 -22.26 -21.28
C LEU A 309 5.57 -21.29 -20.13
N HIS A 310 6.15 -21.77 -19.02
CA HIS A 310 6.63 -20.92 -17.91
C HIS A 310 8.15 -20.66 -17.97
N MET A 311 8.91 -21.33 -18.85
CA MET A 311 10.33 -21.02 -19.06
C MET A 311 10.58 -19.99 -20.18
N ASP A 312 9.63 -19.78 -21.10
CA ASP A 312 9.78 -18.83 -22.21
C ASP A 312 9.30 -17.39 -21.88
N SER A 313 8.85 -17.13 -20.65
CA SER A 313 8.31 -15.82 -20.23
C SER A 313 9.23 -14.99 -19.34
N ASP A 314 10.41 -15.51 -18.96
CA ASP A 314 11.33 -14.83 -18.03
C ASP A 314 12.49 -14.08 -18.72
N ASP A 315 12.59 -14.10 -20.06
CA ASP A 315 13.72 -13.51 -20.82
C ASP A 315 13.35 -12.38 -21.80
N ALA A 316 12.19 -11.73 -21.66
CA ALA A 316 11.82 -10.63 -22.54
C ALA A 316 11.11 -9.49 -21.81
N ASP A 317 11.87 -8.67 -21.07
CA ASP A 317 11.51 -7.29 -20.75
C ASP A 317 12.76 -6.52 -20.29
N ASP A 318 13.62 -6.14 -21.25
CA ASP A 318 14.55 -5.02 -21.13
C ASP A 318 14.99 -4.63 -22.56
N GLU A 319 14.25 -3.73 -23.22
CA GLU A 319 14.77 -2.78 -24.22
C GLU A 319 13.66 -1.81 -24.70
N ASP A 320 13.85 -0.53 -24.34
CA ASP A 320 13.53 0.71 -25.07
C ASP A 320 12.19 0.90 -25.81
N ASP A 321 11.44 1.95 -25.45
CA ASP A 321 11.06 2.97 -26.46
C ASP A 321 10.72 4.34 -25.83
N ASP A 322 11.66 5.28 -25.97
CA ASP A 322 11.51 6.71 -25.78
C ASP A 322 10.91 7.33 -27.05
N ARG A 323 9.59 7.55 -27.09
CA ARG A 323 8.96 8.41 -28.11
C ARG A 323 7.78 9.21 -27.57
N THR A 324 8.06 10.46 -27.20
CA THR A 324 7.06 11.53 -27.09
C THR A 324 6.48 11.91 -28.46
N PRO A 325 5.15 12.15 -28.60
CA PRO A 325 4.61 12.88 -29.74
C PRO A 325 4.40 14.36 -29.39
N THR A 326 5.14 15.22 -30.06
CA THR A 326 4.93 16.67 -30.13
C THR A 326 3.60 16.96 -30.85
N VAL A 327 2.66 17.61 -30.15
CA VAL A 327 1.45 18.17 -30.76
C VAL A 327 1.57 19.70 -30.76
N GLU A 328 1.86 20.27 -31.93
CA GLU A 328 1.75 21.71 -32.17
C GLU A 328 0.29 22.10 -32.39
N HIS A 329 -0.24 23.00 -31.54
CA HIS A 329 -1.49 23.70 -31.79
C HIS A 329 -1.23 25.19 -32.05
N PRO A 330 -1.82 25.79 -33.10
CA PRO A 330 -1.65 27.21 -33.40
C PRO A 330 -2.54 28.12 -32.54
N ALA A 331 -1.99 29.31 -32.27
CA ALA A 331 -2.48 30.38 -31.38
C ALA A 331 -3.80 31.07 -31.85
N PRO A 332 -4.47 31.86 -30.97
CA PRO A 332 -5.86 32.28 -31.14
C PRO A 332 -6.00 33.57 -31.96
N LYS A 333 -7.17 33.73 -32.60
CA LYS A 333 -7.65 35.02 -33.13
C LYS A 333 -8.87 35.47 -32.35
N PHE A 334 -8.75 36.64 -31.71
CA PHE A 334 -9.85 37.46 -31.21
C PHE A 334 -10.69 38.01 -32.38
N PRO A 335 -11.97 38.33 -32.15
CA PRO A 335 -12.34 39.66 -31.66
C PRO A 335 -12.86 39.67 -30.22
#